data_AF-A0A813J8L7-F1
#
_entry.id   AF-A0A813J8L7-F1
#
_cell.length_a   1.000
_cell.length_b   1.000
_cell.length_c   1.000
_cell.angle_alpha   90.00
_cell.angle_beta   90.00
_cell.angle_gamma   90.00
#
_symmetry.space_group_name_H-M   'P 1'
#
loop_
_entity.id
_entity.type
_entity.pdbx_description
1 polymer ?
#
loop_
_entity_poly.entity_id
_entity_poly.type
_entity_poly.pdbx_seq_one_letter_code
_entity_poly.pdbx_strand_id
1 'polypeptide(L)'
;MMSVNYFQAGTIKIVGQLRLPMLAVGSTLLLGRYFSVVQWQVIALITTSCVSFVLLKGQGRLKEGKTFKWKGLSQLAGWVVMNCVGGILAEMTYKSGNTPYYIQKVAQDFGHLLTSLVMLFLVVPRFSPREDIRNKETRPGGFFDSWDIRTVAVVGFLFLDAWIGNLLLKEFSSVTRTVAKAFGVATVYFVSLFYSKERKSNWALTVVAVVVIQSSILYSFVS
;
A
#
# COMPACT_ATOMS: atom_id res chain seq x y z
N MET A 1 3.17 10.54 8.29
CA MET A 1 1.87 11.19 8.02
C MET A 1 1.94 12.70 7.70
N MET A 2 3.11 13.33 7.57
CA MET A 2 3.20 14.75 7.18
C MET A 2 2.80 15.04 5.72
N SER A 3 3.02 14.11 4.79
CA SER A 3 2.70 14.32 3.36
C SER A 3 1.20 14.47 3.08
N VAL A 4 0.33 13.92 3.93
CA VAL A 4 -1.15 14.04 3.82
C VAL A 4 -1.61 15.49 4.05
N ASN A 5 -0.83 16.27 4.82
CA ASN A 5 -1.14 17.69 5.03
C ASN A 5 -0.85 18.53 3.78
N TYR A 6 0.14 18.11 2.97
CA TYR A 6 0.57 18.84 1.77
C TYR A 6 -0.11 18.36 0.49
N PHE A 7 -0.40 17.06 0.37
CA PHE A 7 -0.95 16.48 -0.85
C PHE A 7 -2.37 15.96 -0.66
N GLN A 8 -3.19 16.13 -1.70
CA GLN A 8 -4.49 15.48 -1.76
C GLN A 8 -4.29 13.96 -1.69
N ALA A 9 -5.20 13.27 -0.99
CA ALA A 9 -5.16 11.80 -0.87
C ALA A 9 -5.12 11.09 -2.25
N GLY A 10 -5.62 11.73 -3.31
CA GLY A 10 -5.50 11.26 -4.68
C GLY A 10 -4.04 11.20 -5.16
N THR A 11 -3.29 12.30 -5.03
CA THR A 11 -1.88 12.36 -5.46
C THR A 11 -1.00 11.35 -4.71
N ILE A 12 -1.22 11.19 -3.40
CA ILE A 12 -0.51 10.18 -2.60
C ILE A 12 -0.78 8.78 -3.13
N LYS A 13 -2.03 8.49 -3.52
CA LYS A 13 -2.37 7.20 -4.12
C LYS A 13 -1.72 7.01 -5.49
N ILE A 14 -1.71 8.04 -6.35
CA ILE A 14 -1.08 7.98 -7.68
C ILE A 14 0.41 7.66 -7.55
N VAL A 15 1.11 8.40 -6.70
CA VAL A 15 2.56 8.19 -6.49
C VAL A 15 2.82 6.84 -5.82
N GLY A 16 1.92 6.38 -4.95
CA GLY A 16 1.95 5.02 -4.41
C GLY A 16 1.82 3.93 -5.49
N GLN A 17 1.17 4.18 -6.62
CA GLN A 17 1.08 3.21 -7.72
C GLN A 17 2.39 3.08 -8.51
N LEU A 18 3.25 4.10 -8.49
CA LEU A 18 4.61 4.03 -9.08
C LEU A 18 5.51 3.02 -8.35
N ARG A 19 5.07 2.50 -7.20
CA ARG A 19 5.72 1.38 -6.51
C ARG A 19 5.87 0.15 -7.40
N LEU A 20 4.90 -0.15 -8.28
CA LEU A 20 4.92 -1.33 -9.14
C LEU A 20 6.15 -1.40 -10.06
N PRO A 21 6.41 -0.40 -10.92
CA PRO A 21 7.60 -0.42 -11.77
C PRO A 21 8.89 -0.33 -10.95
N MET A 22 8.90 0.42 -9.84
CA MET A 22 10.07 0.48 -8.96
C MET A 22 10.38 -0.86 -8.30
N LEU A 23 9.37 -1.65 -7.91
CA LEU A 23 9.54 -3.00 -7.39
C LEU A 23 10.08 -3.94 -8.47
N ALA A 24 9.59 -3.83 -9.71
CA ALA A 24 10.09 -4.64 -10.81
C ALA A 24 11.57 -4.35 -11.08
N VAL A 25 11.95 -3.07 -11.21
CA VAL A 25 13.35 -2.64 -11.38
C VAL A 25 14.21 -3.04 -10.17
N GLY A 26 13.72 -2.83 -8.95
CA GLY A 26 14.45 -3.23 -7.74
C GLY A 26 14.63 -4.74 -7.66
N SER A 27 13.63 -5.53 -8.08
CA SER A 27 13.74 -6.99 -8.15
C SER A 27 14.72 -7.45 -9.23
N THR A 28 14.83 -6.76 -10.36
CA THR A 28 15.85 -7.10 -11.36
C THR A 28 17.25 -6.83 -10.83
N LEU A 29 17.44 -5.70 -10.14
CA LEU A 29 18.75 -5.28 -9.65
C LEU A 29 19.22 -6.07 -8.42
N LEU A 30 18.34 -6.35 -7.46
CA LEU A 30 18.72 -6.97 -6.18
C LEU A 30 18.57 -8.49 -6.16
N LEU A 31 17.55 -9.05 -6.82
CA LEU A 31 17.30 -10.50 -6.85
C LEU A 31 17.86 -11.17 -8.13
N GLY A 32 18.42 -10.39 -9.07
CA GLY A 32 18.96 -10.90 -10.33
C GLY A 32 17.92 -11.56 -11.24
N ARG A 33 16.62 -11.27 -11.06
CA ARG A 33 15.56 -11.83 -11.89
C ARG A 33 15.47 -11.11 -13.22
N TYR A 34 15.24 -11.86 -14.29
CA TYR A 34 15.00 -11.31 -15.62
C TYR A 34 13.50 -11.36 -15.92
N PHE A 35 12.91 -10.21 -16.27
CA PHE A 35 11.53 -10.15 -16.75
C PHE A 35 11.51 -10.11 -18.28
N SER A 36 10.56 -10.80 -18.89
CA SER A 36 10.36 -10.76 -20.33
C SER A 36 9.80 -9.40 -20.77
N VAL A 37 9.96 -9.06 -22.06
CA VAL A 37 9.40 -7.82 -22.63
C VAL A 37 7.88 -7.76 -22.44
N VAL A 38 7.19 -8.91 -22.54
CA VAL A 38 5.75 -9.02 -22.30
C VAL A 38 5.40 -8.68 -20.84
N GLN A 39 6.18 -9.16 -19.87
CA GLN A 39 5.96 -8.85 -18.45
C GLN A 39 6.13 -7.34 -18.19
N TRP A 40 7.13 -6.70 -18.81
CA TRP A 40 7.31 -5.25 -18.73
C TRP A 40 6.13 -4.46 -19.31
N GLN A 41 5.61 -4.89 -20.47
CA GLN A 41 4.42 -4.28 -21.06
C GLN A 41 3.20 -4.40 -20.14
N VAL A 42 2.99 -5.58 -19.54
CA VAL A 42 1.89 -5.80 -18.59
C VAL A 42 2.04 -4.93 -17.34
N ILE A 43 3.25 -4.83 -16.77
CA ILE A 43 3.52 -3.96 -15.61
C ILE A 43 3.24 -2.49 -15.95
N ALA A 44 3.68 -2.02 -17.11
CA ALA A 44 3.42 -0.65 -17.57
C ALA A 44 1.92 -0.38 -17.76
N LEU A 45 1.19 -1.36 -18.31
CA LEU A 45 -0.24 -1.25 -18.57
C LEU A 45 -1.06 -1.26 -17.27
N ILE A 46 -0.72 -2.12 -16.30
CA ILE A 46 -1.33 -2.11 -14.96
C ILE A 46 -1.07 -0.78 -14.25
N THR A 47 0.17 -0.28 -14.31
CA THR A 47 0.55 0.99 -13.67
C THR A 47 -0.24 2.16 -14.27
N THR A 48 -0.30 2.25 -15.60
CA THR A 48 -1.06 3.28 -16.31
C THR A 48 -2.55 3.21 -15.98
N SER A 49 -3.12 2.00 -15.97
CA SER A 49 -4.54 1.79 -15.61
C SER A 49 -4.84 2.20 -14.17
N CYS A 50 -3.97 1.84 -13.23
CA CYS A 50 -4.11 2.24 -11.83
C CYS A 50 -4.00 3.75 -11.65
N VAL A 51 -3.07 4.41 -12.37
CA VAL A 51 -2.93 5.87 -12.36
C VAL A 51 -4.20 6.53 -12.91
N SER A 52 -4.70 6.08 -14.06
CA SER A 52 -5.95 6.56 -14.67
C SER A 52 -7.14 6.37 -13.73
N PHE A 53 -7.26 5.21 -13.07
CA PHE A 53 -8.33 4.94 -12.11
C PHE A 53 -8.30 5.92 -10.94
N VAL A 54 -7.12 6.17 -10.39
CA VAL A 54 -6.96 7.09 -9.25
C VAL A 54 -7.20 8.54 -9.68
N LEU A 55 -6.76 8.94 -10.89
CA LEU A 55 -7.03 10.27 -11.45
C LEU A 55 -8.53 10.52 -11.60
N LEU A 56 -9.25 9.59 -12.23
CA LEU A 56 -10.70 9.68 -12.43
C LEU A 56 -11.45 9.70 -11.09
N LYS A 57 -11.02 8.89 -10.10
CA LYS A 57 -11.61 8.89 -8.76
C LYS A 57 -11.25 10.15 -7.96
N GLY A 58 -10.09 10.75 -8.25
CA GLY A 58 -9.56 11.94 -7.59
C GLY A 58 -10.23 13.24 -8.03
N GLN A 59 -10.68 13.31 -9.29
CA GLN A 59 -11.34 14.50 -9.85
C GLN A 59 -12.59 14.94 -9.07
N GLY A 60 -13.35 14.01 -8.47
CA GLY A 60 -14.53 14.34 -7.65
C GLY A 60 -14.22 14.96 -6.27
N ARG A 61 -12.94 15.15 -5.89
CA ARG A 61 -12.53 15.65 -4.56
C ARG A 61 -11.47 16.75 -4.63
N LEU A 62 -11.24 17.36 -5.80
CA LEU A 62 -10.31 18.48 -5.97
C LEU A 62 -10.77 19.66 -5.10
N LYS A 63 -10.17 19.80 -3.91
CA LYS A 63 -10.22 21.05 -3.16
C LYS A 63 -9.20 21.97 -3.79
N GLU A 64 -9.69 22.97 -4.52
CA GLU A 64 -8.89 24.08 -5.03
C GLU A 64 -8.12 24.74 -3.87
N GLY A 65 -6.84 25.07 -4.08
CA GLY A 65 -6.10 25.96 -3.20
C GLY A 65 -4.86 25.40 -2.46
N LYS A 66 -4.45 24.14 -2.65
CA LYS A 66 -3.16 23.66 -2.08
C LYS A 66 -2.03 23.79 -3.10
N THR A 67 -1.11 24.72 -2.81
CA THR A 67 0.10 24.95 -3.61
C THR A 67 1.05 23.74 -3.58
N PHE A 68 1.62 23.41 -4.74
CA PHE A 68 2.56 22.31 -4.91
C PHE A 68 3.86 22.59 -4.17
N LYS A 69 4.11 21.91 -3.04
CA LYS A 69 5.33 22.07 -2.26
C LYS A 69 6.30 20.91 -2.52
N TRP A 70 7.47 21.23 -3.10
CA TRP A 70 8.57 20.29 -3.37
C TRP A 70 8.96 19.45 -2.14
N LYS A 71 8.94 20.04 -0.93
CA LYS A 71 9.28 19.33 0.31
C LYS A 71 8.39 18.11 0.58
N GLY A 72 7.10 18.16 0.25
CA GLY A 72 6.25 16.99 0.47
C GLY A 72 6.37 15.97 -0.66
N LEU A 73 6.74 16.40 -1.88
CA LEU A 73 7.01 15.49 -2.99
C LEU A 73 8.26 14.63 -2.70
N SER A 74 9.33 15.25 -2.21
CA SER A 74 10.54 14.50 -1.84
C SER A 74 10.29 13.51 -0.70
N GLN A 75 9.49 13.90 0.30
CA GLN A 75 9.07 12.98 1.38
C GLN A 75 8.25 11.80 0.85
N LEU A 76 7.35 12.06 -0.10
CA LEU A 76 6.51 11.03 -0.72
C LEU A 76 7.35 10.07 -1.57
N ALA A 77 8.27 10.61 -2.38
CA ALA A 77 9.21 9.80 -3.16
C ALA A 77 10.10 8.93 -2.27
N GLY A 78 10.68 9.52 -1.21
CA GLY A 78 11.47 8.78 -0.23
C GLY A 78 10.67 7.67 0.46
N TRP A 79 9.41 7.92 0.79
CA TRP A 79 8.52 6.90 1.34
C TRP A 79 8.26 5.75 0.36
N VAL A 80 8.01 6.03 -0.93
CA VAL A 80 7.82 4.99 -1.95
C VAL A 80 9.09 4.15 -2.09
N VAL A 81 10.26 4.78 -2.20
CA VAL A 81 11.55 4.06 -2.34
C VAL A 81 11.79 3.17 -1.12
N MET A 82 11.62 3.68 0.10
CA MET A 82 11.78 2.88 1.33
C MET A 82 10.80 1.71 1.37
N ASN A 83 9.57 1.89 0.90
CA ASN A 83 8.57 0.82 0.84
C ASN A 83 8.91 -0.25 -0.22
N CYS A 84 9.49 0.15 -1.35
CA CYS A 84 10.01 -0.77 -2.35
C CYS A 84 11.17 -1.60 -1.79
N VAL A 85 12.18 -0.93 -1.23
CA VAL A 85 13.36 -1.57 -0.64
C VAL A 85 12.97 -2.53 0.48
N GLY A 86 12.12 -2.08 1.41
CA GLY A 86 11.62 -2.94 2.49
C GLY A 86 10.84 -4.16 1.99
N GLY A 87 10.09 -4.01 0.90
CA GLY A 87 9.39 -5.13 0.26
C GLY A 87 10.35 -6.16 -0.36
N ILE A 88 11.41 -5.69 -1.02
CA ILE A 88 12.42 -6.55 -1.65
C ILE A 88 13.29 -7.24 -0.59
N LEU A 89 13.73 -6.52 0.44
CA LEU A 89 14.49 -7.09 1.55
C LEU A 89 13.69 -8.15 2.30
N ALA A 90 12.39 -7.92 2.52
CA ALA A 90 11.50 -8.93 3.08
C ALA A 90 11.45 -10.17 2.18
N GLU A 91 11.27 -10.00 0.87
CA GLU A 91 11.26 -11.12 -0.08
C GLU A 91 12.59 -11.89 -0.07
N MET A 92 13.74 -11.19 -0.05
CA MET A 92 15.06 -11.82 0.05
C MET A 92 15.20 -12.63 1.36
N THR A 93 14.74 -12.07 2.47
CA THR A 93 14.82 -12.74 3.78
C THR A 93 13.97 -14.01 3.80
N TYR A 94 12.75 -13.96 3.24
CA TYR A 94 11.89 -15.14 3.15
C TYR A 94 12.45 -16.23 2.24
N LYS A 95 13.19 -15.86 1.18
CA LYS A 95 13.73 -16.81 0.18
C LYS A 95 15.15 -17.30 0.46
N SER A 96 15.91 -16.60 1.30
CA SER A 96 17.34 -16.90 1.54
C SER A 96 17.58 -18.04 2.54
N GLY A 97 16.57 -18.50 3.28
CA GLY A 97 16.77 -19.48 4.36
C GLY A 97 15.86 -20.71 4.23
N ASN A 98 16.40 -21.89 4.56
CA ASN A 98 15.61 -23.12 4.74
C ASN A 98 14.88 -23.18 6.10
N THR A 99 14.87 -22.07 6.84
CA THR A 99 14.19 -21.98 8.12
C THR A 99 12.67 -21.97 7.90
N PRO A 100 11.89 -22.68 8.73
CA PRO A 100 10.43 -22.64 8.64
C PRO A 100 9.86 -21.23 8.70
N TYR A 101 8.81 -20.98 7.91
CA TYR A 101 8.16 -19.67 7.78
C TYR A 101 7.73 -19.05 9.12
N TYR A 102 7.22 -19.87 10.04
CA TYR A 102 6.74 -19.38 11.34
C TYR A 102 7.87 -18.73 12.16
N ILE A 103 9.10 -19.22 12.09
CA ILE A 103 10.25 -18.65 12.81
C ILE A 103 10.62 -17.28 12.23
N GLN A 104 10.75 -17.21 10.91
CA GLN A 104 11.05 -15.95 10.21
C GLN A 104 9.97 -14.90 10.47
N LYS A 105 8.71 -15.33 10.50
CA LYS A 105 7.56 -14.46 10.73
C LYS A 105 7.56 -13.87 12.15
N VAL A 106 7.78 -14.70 13.16
CA VAL A 106 7.87 -14.23 14.56
C VAL A 106 9.03 -13.27 14.75
N ALA A 107 10.19 -13.56 14.16
CA ALA A 107 11.35 -12.66 14.23
C ALA A 107 11.05 -11.29 13.57
N GLN A 108 10.41 -11.29 12.40
CA GLN A 108 10.01 -10.06 11.72
C GLN A 108 8.95 -9.28 12.52
N ASP A 109 7.95 -9.96 13.07
CA ASP A 109 6.89 -9.33 13.87
C ASP A 109 7.42 -8.75 15.18
N PHE A 110 8.41 -9.41 15.79
CA PHE A 110 9.10 -8.87 16.95
C PHE A 110 9.85 -7.58 16.61
N GLY A 111 10.56 -7.55 15.48
CA GLY A 111 11.20 -6.32 14.97
C GLY A 111 10.19 -5.20 14.68
N HIS A 112 9.04 -5.56 14.10
CA HIS A 112 7.96 -4.60 13.83
C HIS A 112 7.31 -4.07 15.12
N LEU A 113 7.15 -4.91 16.13
CA LEU A 113 6.66 -4.51 17.45
C LEU A 113 7.63 -3.53 18.10
N LEU A 114 8.92 -3.85 18.13
CA LEU A 114 9.95 -3.00 18.73
C LEU A 114 10.03 -1.64 18.03
N THR A 115 10.07 -1.62 16.70
CA THR A 115 10.09 -0.38 15.91
C THR A 115 8.81 0.43 16.10
N SER A 116 7.65 -0.22 16.19
CA SER A 116 6.37 0.44 16.45
C SER A 116 6.33 1.05 17.86
N LEU A 117 6.83 0.37 18.89
CA LEU A 117 6.94 0.91 20.25
C LEU A 117 7.87 2.13 20.29
N VAL A 118 9.03 2.05 19.65
CA VAL A 118 9.97 3.19 19.55
C VAL A 118 9.32 4.37 18.83
N MET A 119 8.64 4.12 17.72
CA MET A 119 7.90 5.16 17.00
C MET A 119 6.81 5.78 17.87
N LEU A 120 6.05 4.97 18.59
CA LEU A 120 4.95 5.41 19.44
C LEU A 120 5.43 6.26 20.62
N PHE A 121 6.52 5.87 21.30
CA PHE A 121 6.97 6.53 22.52
C PHE A 121 8.00 7.64 22.31
N LEU A 122 8.81 7.59 21.26
CA LEU A 122 9.87 8.58 21.03
C LEU A 122 9.56 9.54 19.87
N VAL A 123 8.89 9.05 18.82
CA VAL A 123 8.70 9.82 17.58
C VAL A 123 7.38 10.58 17.60
N VAL A 124 6.26 9.93 17.94
CA VAL A 124 4.93 10.58 17.97
C VAL A 124 4.91 11.82 18.87
N PRO A 125 5.42 11.82 20.12
CA PRO A 125 5.37 13.00 20.98
C PRO A 125 6.13 14.20 20.42
N ARG A 126 7.21 13.97 19.66
CA ARG A 126 8.01 15.04 19.06
C ARG A 126 7.34 15.71 17.87
N PHE A 127 6.54 14.97 17.11
CA PHE A 127 5.92 15.46 15.88
C PHE A 127 4.45 15.87 16.06
N SER A 128 3.73 15.24 16.99
CA SER A 128 2.33 15.49 17.30
C SER A 128 2.14 15.52 18.83
N PRO A 129 2.48 16.63 19.52
CA PRO A 129 2.37 16.70 20.98
C PRO A 129 0.96 16.47 21.51
N ARG A 130 -0.07 16.75 20.70
CA ARG A 130 -1.48 16.51 21.02
C ARG A 130 -1.90 15.03 20.97
N GLU A 131 -1.12 14.20 20.29
CA GLU A 131 -1.36 12.75 20.16
C GLU A 131 -0.50 11.95 21.14
N ASP A 132 0.22 12.62 22.05
CA ASP A 132 1.06 11.98 23.05
C ASP A 132 0.21 11.16 24.02
N ILE A 133 0.54 9.88 24.13
CA ILE A 133 -0.14 8.91 25.02
C ILE A 133 0.22 9.17 26.48
N ARG A 134 1.34 9.85 26.74
CA ARG A 134 1.78 10.17 28.12
C ARG A 134 0.99 11.34 28.72
N ASN A 135 0.37 12.17 27.88
CA ASN A 135 -0.39 13.31 28.35
C ASN A 135 -1.80 12.88 28.81
N LYS A 136 -1.91 12.56 30.10
CA LYS A 136 -3.16 12.15 30.75
C LYS A 136 -4.25 13.25 30.72
N GLU A 137 -3.88 14.52 30.58
CA GLU A 137 -4.85 15.62 30.50
C GLU A 137 -5.63 15.58 29.19
N THR A 138 -4.97 15.23 28.09
CA THR A 138 -5.60 15.17 26.76
C THR A 138 -6.20 13.81 26.42
N ARG A 139 -5.71 12.71 27.03
CA ARG A 139 -6.16 11.33 26.76
C ARG A 139 -6.25 10.50 28.05
N PRO A 140 -7.37 10.60 28.79
CA PRO A 140 -7.52 9.86 30.04
C PRO A 140 -7.54 8.33 29.85
N GLY A 141 -7.98 7.85 28.68
CA GLY A 141 -8.01 6.43 28.33
C GLY A 141 -6.66 5.85 27.86
N GLY A 142 -5.61 6.68 27.76
CA GLY A 142 -4.28 6.25 27.31
C GLY A 142 -4.30 5.69 25.88
N PHE A 143 -3.66 4.53 25.67
CA PHE A 143 -3.54 3.90 24.34
C PHE A 143 -4.86 3.36 23.78
N PHE A 144 -5.76 2.93 24.65
CA PHE A 144 -7.05 2.34 24.28
C PHE A 144 -8.19 3.36 24.27
N ASP A 145 -7.86 4.64 24.41
CA ASP A 145 -8.85 5.71 24.32
C ASP A 145 -9.52 5.70 22.93
N SER A 146 -10.84 5.76 22.89
CA SER A 146 -11.65 5.68 21.65
C SER A 146 -11.60 4.37 20.86
N TRP A 147 -11.25 3.24 21.49
CA TRP A 147 -11.34 1.93 20.82
C TRP A 147 -12.78 1.40 20.74
N ASP A 148 -13.44 1.66 19.62
CA ASP A 148 -14.71 1.03 19.29
C ASP A 148 -14.54 -0.37 18.71
N ILE A 149 -15.61 -1.18 18.73
CA ILE A 149 -15.66 -2.50 18.07
C ILE A 149 -15.27 -2.43 16.58
N ARG A 150 -15.55 -1.30 15.92
CA ARG A 150 -15.17 -1.03 14.53
C ARG A 150 -13.65 -0.93 14.38
N THR A 151 -12.98 -0.25 15.31
CA THR A 151 -11.52 -0.11 15.33
C THR A 151 -10.87 -1.47 15.55
N VAL A 152 -11.39 -2.27 16.48
CA VAL A 152 -10.93 -3.65 16.72
C VAL A 152 -11.08 -4.51 15.47
N ALA A 153 -12.23 -4.44 14.79
CA ALA A 153 -12.46 -5.16 13.55
C ALA A 153 -11.45 -4.74 12.45
N VAL A 154 -11.20 -3.44 12.29
CA VAL A 154 -10.20 -2.94 11.32
C VAL A 154 -8.80 -3.45 11.65
N VAL A 155 -8.39 -3.45 12.92
CA VAL A 155 -7.10 -4.00 13.35
C VAL A 155 -7.01 -5.49 13.03
N GLY A 156 -8.07 -6.25 13.28
CA GLY A 156 -8.14 -7.67 12.90
C GLY A 156 -7.96 -7.89 11.40
N PHE A 157 -8.65 -7.11 10.56
CA PHE A 157 -8.48 -7.18 9.10
C PHE A 157 -7.08 -6.77 8.64
N LEU A 158 -6.47 -5.76 9.27
CA LEU A 158 -5.10 -5.34 8.96
C LEU A 158 -4.09 -6.42 9.33
N PHE A 159 -4.30 -7.12 10.46
CA PHE A 159 -3.48 -8.25 10.85
C PHE A 159 -3.58 -9.39 9.84
N LEU A 160 -4.80 -9.73 9.39
CA LEU A 160 -5.02 -10.74 8.36
C LEU A 160 -4.41 -10.35 7.00
N ASP A 161 -4.57 -9.09 6.55
CA ASP A 161 -3.93 -8.60 5.31
C ASP A 161 -2.40 -8.68 5.40
N ALA A 162 -1.84 -8.33 6.55
CA ALA A 162 -0.40 -8.43 6.78
C ALA A 162 0.07 -9.89 6.76
N TRP A 163 -0.68 -10.79 7.40
CA TRP A 163 -0.35 -12.21 7.45
C TRP A 163 -0.39 -12.87 6.07
N ILE A 164 -1.53 -12.75 5.37
CA ILE A 164 -1.73 -13.28 4.02
C ILE A 164 -0.73 -12.63 3.06
N GLY A 165 -0.49 -11.32 3.21
CA GLY A 165 0.47 -10.61 2.39
C GLY A 165 1.91 -11.12 2.52
N ASN A 166 2.34 -11.56 3.71
CA ASN A 166 3.66 -12.15 3.90
C ASN A 166 3.71 -13.61 3.42
N LEU A 167 2.63 -14.36 3.61
CA LEU A 167 2.51 -15.72 3.07
C LEU A 167 2.60 -15.71 1.54
N LEU A 168 1.94 -14.75 0.89
CA LEU A 168 2.06 -14.52 -0.55
C LEU A 168 3.48 -14.10 -0.98
N LEU A 169 4.24 -13.36 -0.16
CA LEU A 169 5.62 -13.00 -0.50
C LEU A 169 6.58 -14.19 -0.44
N LYS A 170 6.27 -15.17 0.42
CA LYS A 170 7.06 -16.39 0.51
C LYS A 170 6.90 -17.23 -0.76
N GLU A 171 5.65 -17.48 -1.15
CA GLU A 171 5.34 -18.36 -2.28
C GLU A 171 5.46 -17.64 -3.64
N PHE A 172 5.09 -16.35 -3.71
CA PHE A 172 5.08 -15.57 -4.95
C PHE A 172 6.12 -14.44 -4.95
N SER A 173 6.14 -13.66 -6.03
CA SER A 173 6.96 -12.45 -6.11
C SER A 173 6.25 -11.24 -5.48
N SER A 174 7.02 -10.26 -5.03
CA SER A 174 6.49 -8.95 -4.60
C SER A 174 5.67 -8.24 -5.69
N VAL A 175 5.96 -8.50 -6.97
CA VAL A 175 5.19 -8.01 -8.11
C VAL A 175 3.81 -8.66 -8.15
N THR A 176 3.73 -10.00 -8.10
CA THR A 176 2.46 -10.74 -8.08
C THR A 176 1.56 -10.30 -6.93
N ARG A 177 2.13 -10.10 -5.72
CA ARG A 177 1.39 -9.56 -4.58
C ARG A 177 0.74 -8.20 -4.89
N THR A 178 1.47 -7.33 -5.58
CA THR A 178 0.98 -5.98 -5.89
C THR A 178 -0.09 -6.00 -6.98
N VAL A 179 0.06 -6.89 -7.98
CA VAL A 179 -0.99 -7.17 -8.98
C VAL A 179 -2.26 -7.69 -8.32
N ALA A 180 -2.15 -8.65 -7.40
CA ALA A 180 -3.29 -9.18 -6.64
C ALA A 180 -4.01 -8.09 -5.83
N LYS A 181 -3.26 -7.15 -5.23
CA LYS A 181 -3.84 -5.98 -4.55
C LYS A 181 -4.57 -5.04 -5.52
N ALA A 182 -4.01 -4.79 -6.71
CA ALA A 182 -4.67 -3.99 -7.74
C ALA A 182 -5.99 -4.63 -8.21
N PHE A 183 -5.99 -5.95 -8.42
CA PHE A 183 -7.17 -6.74 -8.72
C PHE A 183 -8.23 -6.60 -7.61
N GLY A 184 -7.85 -6.80 -6.34
CA GLY A 184 -8.77 -6.66 -5.20
C GLY A 184 -9.41 -5.27 -5.11
N VAL A 185 -8.66 -4.19 -5.41
CA VAL A 185 -9.22 -2.83 -5.46
C VAL A 185 -10.25 -2.68 -6.58
N ALA A 186 -10.01 -3.28 -7.75
CA ALA A 186 -10.97 -3.31 -8.85
C ALA A 186 -12.23 -4.10 -8.46
N THR A 187 -12.09 -5.25 -7.81
CA THR A 187 -13.23 -6.06 -7.32
C THR A 187 -14.08 -5.28 -6.32
N VAL A 188 -13.46 -4.62 -5.34
CA VAL A 188 -14.18 -3.77 -4.37
C VAL A 188 -14.93 -2.63 -5.06
N TYR A 189 -14.37 -2.08 -6.14
CA TYR A 189 -15.07 -1.08 -6.96
C TYR A 189 -16.34 -1.65 -7.60
N PHE A 190 -16.28 -2.84 -8.19
CA PHE A 190 -17.46 -3.50 -8.76
C PHE A 190 -18.52 -3.80 -7.70
N VAL A 191 -18.13 -4.37 -6.56
CA VAL A 191 -19.05 -4.61 -5.44
C VAL A 191 -19.70 -3.30 -4.98
N SER A 192 -18.92 -2.22 -4.87
CA SER A 192 -19.44 -0.90 -4.53
C SER A 192 -20.43 -0.36 -5.58
N LEU A 193 -20.26 -0.70 -6.86
CA LEU A 193 -21.18 -0.29 -7.92
C LEU A 193 -22.53 -1.02 -7.80
N PHE A 194 -22.53 -2.29 -7.40
CA PHE A 194 -23.77 -3.04 -7.17
C PHE A 194 -24.52 -2.61 -5.90
N TYR A 195 -23.79 -2.27 -4.83
CA TYR A 195 -24.42 -1.93 -3.54
C TYR A 195 -24.79 -0.44 -3.38
N SER A 196 -24.11 0.50 -4.04
CA SER A 196 -24.44 1.93 -3.93
C SER A 196 -25.51 2.34 -4.94
N LYS A 197 -26.78 2.33 -4.52
CA LYS A 197 -27.96 2.78 -5.30
C LYS A 197 -27.85 4.22 -5.86
N GLU A 198 -27.00 5.08 -5.30
CA GLU A 198 -26.93 6.51 -5.65
C GLU A 198 -25.69 6.92 -6.46
N ARG A 199 -24.81 5.98 -6.82
CA ARG A 199 -23.58 6.36 -7.54
C ARG A 199 -23.86 6.45 -9.04
N LYS A 200 -23.87 7.67 -9.60
CA LYS A 200 -23.88 7.87 -11.06
C LYS A 200 -22.72 7.06 -11.66
N SER A 201 -23.07 6.13 -12.55
CA SER A 201 -22.12 5.23 -13.19
C SER A 201 -21.20 6.03 -14.10
N ASN A 202 -19.98 6.30 -13.63
CA ASN A 202 -18.92 6.84 -14.46
C ASN A 202 -18.37 5.70 -15.31
N TRP A 203 -18.85 5.58 -16.55
CA TRP A 203 -18.45 4.53 -17.49
C TRP A 203 -16.93 4.44 -17.66
N ALA A 204 -16.22 5.57 -17.62
CA ALA A 204 -14.76 5.62 -17.70
C ALA A 204 -14.07 4.87 -16.54
N LEU A 205 -14.58 4.97 -15.30
CA LEU A 205 -14.04 4.23 -14.17
C LEU A 205 -14.28 2.72 -14.30
N THR A 206 -15.42 2.33 -14.88
CA THR A 206 -15.75 0.92 -15.14
C THR A 206 -14.83 0.33 -16.20
N VAL A 207 -14.60 1.04 -17.32
CA VAL A 207 -13.65 0.60 -18.36
C VAL A 207 -12.26 0.40 -17.77
N VAL A 208 -11.76 1.36 -17.00
CA VAL A 208 -10.43 1.24 -16.38
C VAL A 208 -10.37 0.07 -15.40
N ALA A 209 -11.42 -0.17 -14.61
CA ALA A 209 -11.46 -1.32 -13.71
C ALA A 209 -11.44 -2.66 -14.48
N VAL A 210 -12.14 -2.76 -15.61
CA VAL A 210 -12.09 -3.93 -16.50
C VAL A 210 -10.68 -4.13 -17.05
N VAL A 211 -10.02 -3.06 -17.50
CA VAL A 211 -8.64 -3.13 -18.01
C VAL A 211 -7.69 -3.63 -16.93
N VAL A 212 -7.80 -3.16 -15.68
CA VAL A 212 -6.97 -3.67 -14.56
C VAL A 212 -7.17 -5.17 -14.35
N ILE A 213 -8.42 -5.66 -14.42
CA ILE A 213 -8.73 -7.09 -14.29
C ILE A 213 -8.12 -7.89 -15.44
N GLN A 214 -8.36 -7.46 -16.68
CA GLN A 214 -7.83 -8.11 -17.88
C GLN A 214 -6.30 -8.20 -17.83
N SER A 215 -5.64 -7.11 -17.42
CA SER A 215 -4.18 -7.06 -17.30
C SER A 215 -3.64 -7.99 -16.22
N SER A 216 -4.37 -8.13 -15.11
CA SER A 216 -4.00 -9.01 -14.01
C SER A 216 -4.11 -10.49 -14.43
N ILE A 217 -5.14 -10.82 -15.21
CA ILE A 217 -5.32 -12.17 -15.79
C ILE A 217 -4.20 -12.45 -16.79
N LEU A 218 -3.89 -11.50 -17.67
CA LEU A 218 -2.82 -11.63 -18.66
C LEU A 218 -1.46 -11.84 -17.97
N TYR A 219 -1.20 -11.13 -16.86
CA TYR A 219 0.00 -11.35 -16.05
C TYR A 219 0.08 -12.78 -15.52
N SER A 220 -1.03 -13.33 -15.04
CA SER A 220 -1.08 -14.71 -14.49
C SER A 220 -0.79 -15.79 -15.53
N PHE A 221 -1.03 -15.53 -16.82
CA PHE A 221 -0.70 -16.49 -17.89
C PHE A 221 0.77 -16.42 -18.32
N VAL A 222 1.45 -15.31 -18.01
CA VAL A 222 2.84 -15.06 -18.44
C VAL A 222 3.84 -15.29 -17.30
N SER A 223 3.37 -15.36 -16.04
CA SER A 223 4.20 -15.65 -14.86
C SER A 223 4.42 -17.15 -14.67
#